data_AF-A0A2N5M8S7-F1
#
_entry.id   AF-A0A2N5M8S7-F1
#
_cell.length_a   1.000
_cell.length_b   1.000
_cell.length_c   1.000
_cell.angle_alpha   90.00
_cell.angle_beta   90.00
_cell.angle_gamma   90.00
#
_symmetry.space_group_name_H-M   'P 1'
#
loop_
_entity.id
_entity.type
_entity.pdbx_description
1 polymer ?
#
loop_
_entity_poly.entity_id
_entity_poly.type
_entity_poly.pdbx_seq_one_letter_code
_entity_poly.pdbx_strand_id
1 'polypeptide(L)' 'MGTTSCRYVINATGKGGETYHTSCQGKQELKKWIEDHQEKLLLDELKITDNRKNPFLKLFSLSK' A
#
# COMPACT_ATOMS: atom_id res chain seq x y z
N MET A 1 18.37 -17.27 -1.03
CA MET A 1 17.03 -17.09 -0.43
C MET A 1 16.45 -15.81 -1.01
N GLY A 2 15.47 -15.94 -1.90
CA GLY A 2 15.01 -14.85 -2.75
C GLY A 2 14.38 -13.72 -1.93
N THR A 3 14.89 -12.51 -2.10
CA THR A 3 14.27 -11.30 -1.56
C THR A 3 12.94 -11.08 -2.28
N THR A 4 11.84 -11.63 -1.76
CA THR A 4 10.48 -11.31 -2.21
C THR A 4 10.30 -9.81 -2.00
N SER A 5 10.61 -9.04 -3.05
CA SER A 5 10.65 -7.59 -2.97
C SER A 5 9.19 -7.12 -3.05
N CYS A 6 8.54 -7.04 -1.90
CA CYS A 6 7.20 -6.48 -1.78
C CYS A 6 7.24 -5.03 -2.24
N ARG A 7 6.69 -4.80 -3.44
CA ARG A 7 6.75 -3.51 -4.10
C ARG A 7 5.68 -2.57 -3.57
N TYR A 8 4.49 -3.08 -3.28
CA TYR A 8 3.36 -2.32 -2.80
C TYR A 8 2.98 -2.83 -1.41
N VAL A 9 2.88 -1.93 -0.44
CA VAL A 9 2.35 -2.22 0.90
C VAL A 9 1.02 -1.52 1.02
N ILE A 10 -0.02 -2.27 1.34
CA ILE A 10 -1.39 -1.80 1.46
C ILE A 10 -1.73 -1.79 2.94
N ASN A 11 -2.14 -0.62 3.42
CA ASN A 11 -2.74 -0.44 4.73
C ASN A 11 -4.14 0.08 4.50
N ALA A 12 -5.14 -0.58 5.07
CA ALA A 12 -6.53 -0.17 4.92
C ALA A 12 -7.29 -0.37 6.22
N THR A 13 -8.23 0.51 6.50
CA THR A 13 -9.17 0.37 7.62
C THR A 13 -10.50 -0.17 7.09
N GLY A 14 -11.03 -1.19 7.75
CA GLY A 14 -12.36 -1.72 7.51
C GLY A 14 -13.42 -0.86 8.18
N LYS A 15 -14.65 -0.90 7.65
CA LYS A 15 -15.81 -0.20 8.22
C LYS A 15 -16.13 -0.64 9.66
N GLY A 16 -15.70 -1.84 10.04
CA GLY A 16 -15.84 -2.38 11.40
C GLY A 16 -14.73 -1.98 12.38
N GLY A 17 -13.79 -1.12 11.97
CA GLY A 17 -12.60 -0.78 12.78
C GLY A 17 -11.47 -1.81 12.68
N GLU A 18 -11.60 -2.79 11.80
CA GLU A 18 -10.55 -3.76 11.48
C GLU A 18 -9.44 -3.08 10.67
N THR A 19 -8.19 -3.52 10.82
CA THR A 19 -7.07 -3.00 10.02
C THR A 19 -6.48 -4.10 9.16
N TYR A 20 -6.43 -3.87 7.86
CA TYR A 20 -5.86 -4.78 6.88
C TYR A 20 -4.47 -4.30 6.48
N HIS A 21 -3.47 -5.16 6.69
CA HIS A 21 -2.09 -4.91 6.30
C HIS A 21 -1.63 -6.05 5.40
N THR A 22 -1.41 -5.74 4.12
CA THR A 22 -0.96 -6.72 3.14
C THR A 22 0.10 -6.13 2.22
N SER A 23 0.87 -7.00 1.57
CA SER A 23 1.94 -6.58 0.67
C SER A 23 1.88 -7.36 -0.63
N CYS A 24 1.97 -6.65 -1.76
CA CYS A 24 1.88 -7.22 -3.09
C CYS A 24 3.16 -6.91 -3.90
N GLN A 25 3.50 -7.80 -4.83
CA GLN A 25 4.61 -7.55 -5.76
C GLN A 25 4.13 -6.86 -7.03
N GLY A 26 2.93 -7.22 -7.49
CA GLY A 26 2.34 -6.70 -8.74
C GLY A 26 1.18 -5.72 -8.54
N LYS A 27 0.97 -4.85 -9.54
CA LYS A 27 -0.24 -4.02 -9.63
C LYS A 27 -1.51 -4.84 -9.81
N GLN A 28 -1.41 -6.02 -10.43
CA GLN A 28 -2.55 -6.89 -10.70
C GLN A 28 -3.06 -7.53 -9.40
N GLU A 29 -2.16 -8.02 -8.54
CA GLU A 29 -2.50 -8.53 -7.21
C GLU A 29 -3.08 -7.43 -6.32
N LEU A 30 -2.47 -6.25 -6.34
CA LEU A 30 -2.96 -5.06 -5.65
C LEU A 30 -4.41 -4.74 -6.05
N LYS A 31 -4.68 -4.66 -7.36
CA LYS A 31 -6.04 -4.38 -7.86
C LYS A 31 -7.04 -5.44 -7.41
N LYS A 32 -6.70 -6.72 -7.59
CA LYS A 32 -7.56 -7.84 -7.19
C LYS A 32 -7.88 -7.80 -5.70
N TRP A 33 -6.89 -7.50 -4.86
CA TRP A 33 -7.09 -7.40 -3.41
C TRP A 33 -8.02 -6.24 -3.05
N ILE A 34 -7.81 -5.07 -3.65
CA ILE A 34 -8.68 -3.90 -3.46
C ILE A 34 -10.09 -4.23 -3.92
N GLU A 35 -10.27 -4.83 -5.09
CA GLU A 35 -11.61 -5.14 -5.63
C GLU A 35 -12.38 -6.14 -4.77
N ASP A 36 -11.69 -7.12 -4.18
CA ASP A 36 -12.28 -8.12 -3.29
C ASP A 36 -12.67 -7.53 -1.92
N HIS A 37 -11.94 -6.52 -1.44
CA HIS A 37 -12.14 -5.95 -0.10
C HIS A 37 -12.82 -4.56 -0.12
N GLN A 38 -12.97 -3.91 -1.27
CA GLN A 38 -13.46 -2.52 -1.41
C GLN A 38 -14.81 -2.27 -0.72
N GLU A 39 -15.67 -3.28 -0.68
CA GLU A 39 -16.99 -3.24 -0.05
C GLU A 39 -16.92 -3.14 1.48
N LYS A 40 -15.89 -3.76 2.08
CA LYS A 40 -15.64 -3.81 3.53
C LYS A 40 -14.66 -2.74 3.99
N LEU A 41 -13.80 -2.27 3.08
CA LEU A 41 -12.82 -1.23 3.35
C LEU A 41 -13.42 0.17 3.29
N LEU A 42 -12.83 1.05 4.09
CA LEU A 42 -12.94 2.49 3.94
C LEU A 42 -11.90 2.91 2.89
N LEU A 43 -12.35 3.08 1.64
CA LEU A 43 -11.48 3.56 0.55
C LEU A 43 -10.82 4.91 0.87
N ASP A 44 -11.47 5.73 1.69
CA ASP A 44 -10.94 7.00 2.18
C ASP A 44 -9.66 6.82 3.02
N GLU A 45 -9.57 5.72 3.78
CA GLU A 45 -8.41 5.38 4.61
C GLU A 45 -7.45 4.39 3.95
N LEU A 46 -7.67 4.04 2.67
CA LEU A 46 -6.81 3.12 1.94
C LEU A 46 -5.47 3.78 1.60
N LYS A 47 -4.40 3.34 2.27
CA LYS A 47 -3.03 3.83 2.06
C LYS A 47 -2.16 2.79 1.36
N ILE A 48 -1.78 3.10 0.12
CA ILE A 48 -0.92 2.25 -0.70
C ILE A 48 0.47 2.88 -0.77
N THR A 49 1.49 2.18 -0.28
CA THR A 49 2.89 2.61 -0.29
C THR A 49 3.67 1.80 -1.32
N ASP A 50 4.24 2.44 -2.36
CA ASP A 50 5.17 1.79 -3.27
C ASP A 50 6.61 1.92 -2.74
N ASN A 51 7.17 0.80 -2.30
CA ASN A 51 8.50 0.70 -1.71
C ASN A 51 9.63 0.79 -2.76
N ARG A 52 9.33 0.65 -4.06
CA ARG A 52 10.30 0.86 -5.16
C ARG A 52 10.42 2.33 -5.56
N LYS A 53 9.43 3.17 -5.28
CA LYS A 53 9.30 4.51 -5.86
C LYS A 53 10.16 5.60 -5.23
N ASN A 54 10.98 5.27 -4.22
CA ASN A 54 12.18 5.97 -3.74
C ASN A 54 12.17 6.14 -2.20
N PRO A 55 13.12 5.53 -1.48
CA PRO A 55 13.59 6.08 -0.21
C PRO A 55 14.31 7.44 -0.36
N PHE A 56 14.54 7.93 -1.58
CA PHE A 56 15.27 9.17 -1.91
C PHE A 56 14.42 10.44 -2.07
N LEU A 57 13.08 10.38 -2.03
CA LEU A 57 12.25 11.61 -2.06
C LEU A 57 12.12 12.30 -0.70
N LYS A 58 12.91 11.90 0.31
CA LYS A 58 13.08 12.65 1.56
C LYS A 58 14.08 13.82 1.48
N LEU A 59 14.70 14.10 0.32
CA LEU A 59 15.78 15.09 0.22
C LEU A 59 15.44 16.41 -0.51
N PHE A 60 14.17 16.73 -0.76
CA PHE A 60 13.77 18.05 -1.30
C PHE A 60 13.01 18.91 -0.29
N SER A 61 13.40 18.85 0.98
CA SER A 61 13.21 19.96 1.91
C SER A 61 14.57 20.57 2.24
N LEU A 62 15.27 21.01 1.19
CA LEU A 62 16.40 21.94 1.33
C LEU A 62 15.99 23.27 0.70
N SER A 63 16.01 24.30 1.54
CA SER A 63 16.14 25.72 1.21
C SER A 63 14.92 26.48 0.65
N LYS A 64 14.26 27.23 1.54
CA LYS A 64 14.33 28.69 1.53
C LYS A 64 14.26 29.23 2.96
#